data_AF-A0A8J7ND35-F1
#
_entry.id   AF-A0A8J7ND35-F1
#
_cell.length_a   1.000
_cell.length_b   1.000
_cell.length_c   1.000
_cell.angle_alpha   90.00
_cell.angle_beta   90.00
_cell.angle_gamma   90.00
#
_symmetry.space_group_name_H-M   'P 1'
#
loop_
_entity.id
_entity.type
_entity.pdbx_description
1 polymer ?
#
loop_
_entity_poly.entity_id
_entity_poly.type
_entity_poly.pdbx_seq_one_letter_code
_entity_poly.pdbx_strand_id
1 'polypeptide(L)'
;LERLPVLRVPEECAYYKEDAGKLLIGAFEPVAKPWGMDGIREDFCFDELPPDLDHFAPILETAVTRMPMLAEAGIHTFFNGPESFTPDDRYYLGEAPELDGYWVAAGYNSIGIVSSGGAGMALARWMDEGAPPFDLWEVDIRRAQPFQRNRTYLRARVSETLGLLYADHFPNRQPLSARGVRRSPLHGHLAAMGAAFGETAGWERPHWFAGPGVTPAYGHGWGRQHWFANTAAEHRALRTGVGLLDLSSFGKIRVEGRDATGFLQRLCGNDVDVAPGRIVYTQMLNHRGGIESDLTVTRLGETAFLLVVPAATLRRDLAWLDRHRGDAAVTITDMTAAEAVIAVMGPGARALLAAVSPDDLSDAAHPFATAREIELGLGLARAHRISYVGELGWELYVSTDQAAHLFETIAEAGAAHGLLPCGMLAMDSCRLEKAFRHFGHDITDEDHVLEAGLGFAVRTGKGDFIGREAVLRTREAGVTRRLLQFRLTDPEPLLHHNEPVRRDGRIVGLITSGAYGHTL
;
A
#
# COMPACT_ATOMS: atom_id res chain seq x y z
N LEU A 1 4.94 17.64 43.56
CA LEU A 1 3.74 17.81 42.72
C LEU A 1 2.83 16.61 42.99
N GLU A 2 1.51 16.79 43.10
CA GLU A 2 0.57 15.66 43.03
C GLU A 2 0.73 14.96 41.67
N ARG A 3 0.28 13.71 41.53
CA ARG A 3 0.37 12.96 40.26
C ARG A 3 -0.48 13.65 39.18
N LEU A 4 0.16 14.53 38.40
CA LEU A 4 -0.46 15.21 37.27
C LEU A 4 -0.62 14.26 36.08
N PRO A 5 -1.67 14.42 35.25
CA PRO A 5 -1.75 13.71 33.99
C PRO A 5 -0.60 14.13 33.06
N VAL A 6 -0.17 13.20 32.19
CA VAL A 6 0.73 13.54 31.08
C VAL A 6 -0.01 14.47 30.13
N LEU A 7 0.61 15.60 29.81
CA LEU A 7 0.09 16.56 28.83
C LEU A 7 0.88 16.42 27.53
N ARG A 8 0.20 16.30 26.40
CA ARG A 8 0.80 16.42 25.05
C ARG A 8 0.18 17.63 24.38
N VAL A 9 1.00 18.44 23.73
CA VAL A 9 0.59 19.64 22.98
C VAL A 9 1.24 19.57 21.60
N PRO A 10 0.60 18.89 20.63
CA PRO A 10 1.16 18.70 19.29
C PRO A 10 1.54 20.00 18.59
N GLU A 11 0.76 21.08 18.77
CA GLU A 11 1.00 22.39 18.17
C GLU A 11 2.31 23.04 18.67
N GLU A 12 2.78 22.64 19.84
CA GLU A 12 4.04 23.11 20.45
C GLU A 12 5.16 22.09 20.29
N CYS A 13 4.88 20.97 19.62
CA CYS A 13 5.78 19.85 19.46
C CYS A 13 6.27 19.27 20.80
N ALA A 14 5.50 19.40 21.89
CA ALA A 14 5.97 19.15 23.26
C ALA A 14 5.05 18.24 24.07
N TYR A 15 5.64 17.53 25.03
CA TYR A 15 4.93 16.83 26.10
C TYR A 15 5.53 17.10 27.47
N TYR A 16 4.68 17.00 28.48
CA TYR A 16 4.99 17.33 29.86
C TYR A 16 4.53 16.18 30.76
N LYS A 17 5.37 15.76 31.69
CA LYS A 17 4.99 14.79 32.73
C LYS A 17 5.68 15.10 34.04
N GLU A 18 5.07 14.64 35.13
CA GLU A 18 5.76 14.55 36.41
C GLU A 18 6.83 13.46 36.33
N ASP A 19 8.02 13.73 36.86
CA ASP A 19 9.15 12.82 36.87
C ASP A 19 9.95 13.00 38.17
N ALA A 20 9.77 12.08 39.11
CA ALA A 20 10.47 12.04 40.40
C ALA A 20 10.44 13.36 41.20
N GLY A 21 9.28 13.99 41.27
CA GLY A 21 9.03 15.26 41.95
C GLY A 21 9.36 16.50 41.11
N LYS A 22 9.84 16.32 39.88
CA LYS A 22 10.16 17.38 38.91
C LYS A 22 9.16 17.38 37.76
N LEU A 23 9.26 18.37 36.89
CA LEU A 23 8.59 18.37 35.59
C LEU A 23 9.60 17.99 34.51
N LEU A 24 9.24 17.03 33.67
CA LEU A 24 9.96 16.69 32.45
C LEU A 24 9.25 17.32 31.26
N ILE A 25 10.03 17.99 30.41
CA ILE A 25 9.61 18.48 29.10
C ILE A 25 10.36 17.65 28.08
N GLY A 26 9.64 17.00 27.17
CA GLY A 26 10.20 16.35 26.00
C GLY A 26 9.55 16.90 24.74
N ALA A 27 10.22 16.73 23.60
CA ALA A 27 9.75 17.30 22.36
C ALA A 27 10.05 16.41 21.16
N PHE A 28 9.28 16.62 20.10
CA PHE A 28 9.51 16.02 18.78
C PHE A 28 9.49 17.16 17.74
N GLU A 29 10.66 17.69 17.42
CA GLU A 29 10.76 18.82 16.49
C GLU A 29 10.34 18.45 15.05
N PRO A 30 9.85 19.42 14.26
CA PRO A 30 9.43 19.15 12.88
C PRO A 30 10.55 18.63 11.96
N VAL A 31 11.81 18.97 12.26
CA VAL A 31 12.99 18.59 11.46
C VAL A 31 14.05 18.00 12.38
N ALA A 32 14.18 16.68 12.36
CA ALA A 32 15.16 15.98 13.18
C ALA A 32 16.58 16.07 12.62
N LYS A 33 17.56 15.95 13.52
CA LYS A 33 18.98 15.81 13.22
C LYS A 33 19.38 14.32 13.19
N PRO A 34 19.60 13.71 12.01
CA PRO A 34 20.01 12.32 11.94
C PRO A 34 21.41 12.15 12.54
N TRP A 35 21.56 11.14 13.39
CA TRP A 35 22.81 10.77 14.04
C TRP A 35 23.19 9.33 13.72
N GLY A 36 24.44 8.93 13.99
CA GLY A 36 24.93 7.57 13.75
C GLY A 36 25.15 7.23 12.27
N MET A 37 25.03 8.22 11.38
CA MET A 37 25.16 8.04 9.94
C MET A 37 26.54 7.58 9.49
N ASP A 38 27.57 7.70 10.32
CA ASP A 38 28.96 7.25 10.10
C ASP A 38 29.31 6.00 10.94
N GLY A 39 28.32 5.40 11.59
CA GLY A 39 28.47 4.33 12.56
C GLY A 39 28.25 4.82 13.99
N ILE A 40 27.97 3.88 14.88
CA ILE A 40 27.87 4.09 16.32
C ILE A 40 29.06 3.36 16.95
N ARG A 41 29.73 3.99 17.91
CA ARG A 41 30.87 3.37 18.61
C ARG A 41 30.38 2.13 19.37
N GLU A 42 31.16 1.06 19.35
CA GLU A 42 30.80 -0.20 20.02
C GLU A 42 30.63 -0.05 21.55
N ASP A 43 31.30 0.93 22.15
CA ASP A 43 31.26 1.23 23.58
C ASP A 43 30.17 2.25 23.98
N PHE A 44 29.31 2.67 23.03
CA PHE A 44 28.21 3.58 23.32
C PHE A 44 27.09 2.87 24.11
N CYS A 45 27.12 2.99 25.44
CA CYS A 45 26.10 2.45 26.34
C CYS A 45 25.93 3.35 27.58
N PHE A 46 24.68 3.60 28.00
CA PHE A 46 24.36 4.54 29.09
C PHE A 46 25.01 5.94 28.90
N ASP A 47 25.14 6.35 27.64
CA ASP A 47 25.79 7.58 27.20
C ASP A 47 24.76 8.54 26.59
N GLU A 48 25.14 9.79 26.39
CA GLU A 48 24.29 10.84 25.82
C GLU A 48 25.00 11.56 24.66
N LEU A 49 24.22 12.18 23.78
CA LEU A 49 24.74 13.09 22.77
C LEU A 49 25.10 14.44 23.41
N PRO A 50 26.00 15.22 22.80
CA PRO A 50 26.30 16.56 23.27
C PRO A 50 25.02 17.41 23.40
N PRO A 51 24.88 18.22 24.47
CA PRO A 51 23.75 19.13 24.61
C PRO A 51 23.62 20.07 23.41
N ASP A 52 22.38 20.31 22.98
CA ASP A 52 22.05 21.18 21.84
C ASP A 52 20.89 22.10 22.22
N LEU A 53 21.19 23.04 23.13
CA LEU A 53 20.19 23.98 23.66
C LEU A 53 19.65 24.91 22.58
N ASP A 54 20.48 25.31 21.60
CA ASP A 54 20.05 26.19 20.52
C ASP A 54 18.98 25.52 19.65
N HIS A 55 19.09 24.21 19.42
CA HIS A 55 18.07 23.43 18.72
C HIS A 55 16.77 23.30 19.52
N PHE A 56 16.87 23.16 20.84
CA PHE A 56 15.72 22.98 21.72
C PHE A 56 15.04 24.31 22.14
N ALA A 57 15.77 25.42 22.10
CA ALA A 57 15.33 26.73 22.62
C ALA A 57 13.97 27.19 22.10
N PRO A 58 13.61 27.07 20.80
CA PRO A 58 12.30 27.50 20.31
C PRO A 58 11.12 26.75 20.97
N ILE A 59 11.30 25.46 21.25
CA ILE A 59 10.30 24.65 21.94
C ILE A 59 10.23 25.03 23.41
N LEU A 60 11.40 25.25 24.05
CA LEU A 60 11.46 25.69 25.44
C LEU A 60 10.79 27.05 25.65
N GLU A 61 10.99 28.02 24.76
CA GLU A 61 10.32 29.33 24.81
C GLU A 61 8.79 29.19 24.73
N THR A 62 8.32 28.31 23.84
CA THR A 62 6.89 27.99 23.70
C THR A 62 6.36 27.31 24.98
N ALA A 63 7.13 26.38 25.54
CA ALA A 63 6.79 25.70 26.78
C ALA A 63 6.73 26.66 27.98
N VAL A 64 7.66 27.61 28.10
CA VAL A 64 7.64 28.67 29.12
C VAL A 64 6.41 29.55 28.95
N THR A 65 6.02 29.87 27.72
CA THR A 65 4.79 30.63 27.44
C THR A 65 3.55 29.88 27.96
N ARG A 66 3.48 28.56 27.77
CA ARG A 66 2.39 27.72 28.28
C ARG A 66 2.42 27.56 29.80
N MET A 67 3.61 27.34 30.36
CA MET A 67 3.84 27.06 31.78
C MET A 67 4.84 28.08 32.34
N PRO A 68 4.39 29.30 32.70
CA PRO A 68 5.28 30.38 33.12
C PRO A 68 6.21 30.04 34.30
N MET A 69 5.83 29.09 35.16
CA MET A 69 6.69 28.62 36.25
C MET A 69 8.04 28.03 35.76
N LEU A 70 8.13 27.62 34.50
CA LEU A 70 9.37 27.11 33.90
C LEU A 70 10.47 28.17 33.78
N ALA A 71 10.10 29.45 33.67
CA ALA A 71 11.06 30.55 33.60
C ALA A 71 11.94 30.67 34.86
N GLU A 72 11.40 30.24 36.01
CA GLU A 72 12.07 30.36 37.31
C GLU A 72 12.57 29.01 37.85
N ALA A 73 12.05 27.89 37.35
CA ALA A 73 12.37 26.55 37.85
C ALA A 73 13.82 26.12 37.59
N GLY A 74 14.41 26.58 36.49
CA GLY A 74 15.73 26.15 36.02
C GLY A 74 15.76 24.74 35.41
N ILE A 75 16.84 24.45 34.66
CA ILE A 75 17.05 23.12 34.04
C ILE A 75 18.00 22.31 34.93
N HIS A 76 17.48 21.28 35.59
CA HIS A 76 18.30 20.36 36.39
C HIS A 76 19.07 19.37 35.51
N THR A 77 18.41 18.80 34.50
CA THR A 77 18.98 17.82 33.58
C THR A 77 18.55 18.16 32.17
N PHE A 78 19.52 18.28 31.26
CA PHE A 78 19.28 18.36 29.83
C PHE A 78 19.82 17.07 29.21
N PHE A 79 18.92 16.19 28.77
CA PHE A 79 19.27 14.89 28.20
C PHE A 79 19.04 14.91 26.69
N ASN A 80 20.11 14.68 25.92
CA ASN A 80 20.05 14.51 24.48
C ASN A 80 20.36 13.05 24.13
N GLY A 81 19.32 12.22 24.00
CA GLY A 81 19.47 10.78 23.75
C GLY A 81 19.25 10.42 22.28
N PRO A 82 20.01 9.45 21.73
CA PRO A 82 19.69 8.91 20.41
C PRO A 82 18.50 7.94 20.49
N GLU A 83 17.65 7.98 19.47
CA GLU A 83 16.56 7.01 19.27
C GLU A 83 16.65 6.37 17.89
N SER A 84 16.00 5.22 17.72
CA SER A 84 15.96 4.51 16.44
C SER A 84 14.68 4.82 15.68
N PHE A 85 14.81 5.51 14.55
CA PHE A 85 13.70 5.79 13.65
C PHE A 85 13.78 4.95 12.38
N THR A 86 12.62 4.52 11.90
CA THR A 86 12.45 3.91 10.57
C THR A 86 11.95 4.97 9.58
N PRO A 87 12.02 4.73 8.26
CA PRO A 87 11.53 5.66 7.24
C PRO A 87 10.06 6.09 7.37
N ASP A 88 9.22 5.29 8.03
CA ASP A 88 7.78 5.50 8.17
C ASP A 88 7.30 5.68 9.61
N ASP A 89 8.25 5.88 10.55
CA ASP A 89 8.05 6.07 11.99
C ASP A 89 7.48 4.85 12.74
N ARG A 90 7.30 3.73 12.03
CA ARG A 90 6.76 2.50 12.59
C ARG A 90 7.90 1.53 12.78
N TYR A 91 7.99 0.91 13.95
CA TYR A 91 9.01 -0.10 14.20
C TYR A 91 8.86 -1.30 13.24
N TYR A 92 9.91 -2.10 13.14
CA TYR A 92 9.91 -3.34 12.39
C TYR A 92 9.72 -4.53 13.32
N LEU A 93 8.76 -5.38 12.98
CA LEU A 93 8.40 -6.57 13.70
C LEU A 93 8.22 -7.76 12.74
N GLY A 94 8.68 -8.94 13.13
CA GLY A 94 8.42 -10.18 12.41
C GLY A 94 9.66 -10.83 11.80
N GLU A 95 9.46 -11.94 11.11
CA GLU A 95 10.53 -12.73 10.52
C GLU A 95 11.03 -12.08 9.22
N ALA A 96 12.35 -11.96 9.09
CA ALA A 96 12.97 -11.35 7.91
C ALA A 96 12.64 -12.14 6.63
N PRO A 97 12.39 -11.45 5.50
CA PRO A 97 12.06 -12.12 4.25
C PRO A 97 13.26 -12.85 3.62
N GLU A 98 14.50 -12.48 3.95
CA GLU A 98 15.70 -13.08 3.35
C GLU A 98 16.30 -14.26 4.13
N LEU A 99 15.86 -14.51 5.36
CA LEU A 99 16.49 -15.50 6.24
C LEU A 99 15.48 -16.14 7.18
N ASP A 100 15.23 -17.43 6.98
CA ASP A 100 14.35 -18.24 7.83
C ASP A 100 14.89 -18.31 9.26
N GLY A 101 14.00 -18.18 10.24
CA GLY A 101 14.32 -18.19 11.66
C GLY A 101 15.00 -16.92 12.18
N TYR A 102 15.21 -15.89 11.35
CA TYR A 102 15.75 -14.60 11.79
C TYR A 102 14.62 -13.59 12.00
N TRP A 103 14.43 -13.17 13.25
CA TRP A 103 13.33 -12.29 13.65
C TRP A 103 13.83 -10.91 14.02
N VAL A 104 13.07 -9.90 13.61
CA VAL A 104 13.37 -8.48 13.83
C VAL A 104 12.35 -7.89 14.80
N ALA A 105 12.88 -7.18 15.80
CA ALA A 105 12.14 -6.26 16.67
C ALA A 105 13.03 -5.03 16.85
N ALA A 106 12.98 -4.08 15.91
CA ALA A 106 13.94 -3.00 15.82
C ALA A 106 13.31 -1.71 15.28
N GLY A 107 14.06 -0.60 15.37
CA GLY A 107 13.56 0.71 14.90
C GLY A 107 12.51 1.31 15.84
N TYR A 108 12.63 1.04 17.13
CA TYR A 108 11.77 1.60 18.16
C TYR A 108 12.26 3.01 18.55
N ASN A 109 11.45 4.03 18.26
CA ASN A 109 11.56 5.38 18.82
C ASN A 109 10.95 5.40 20.24
N SER A 110 10.65 6.57 20.82
CA SER A 110 10.04 6.66 22.16
C SER A 110 8.72 5.87 22.30
N ILE A 111 8.01 5.58 21.20
CA ILE A 111 6.82 4.69 21.21
C ILE A 111 7.21 3.27 21.61
N GLY A 112 8.46 2.86 21.44
CA GLY A 112 8.97 1.56 21.86
C GLY A 112 8.73 1.22 23.31
N ILE A 113 8.82 2.20 24.22
CA ILE A 113 8.54 1.95 25.64
C ILE A 113 7.07 1.56 25.81
N VAL A 114 6.14 2.30 25.21
CA VAL A 114 4.69 2.04 25.34
C VAL A 114 4.25 0.79 24.59
N SER A 115 4.87 0.46 23.45
CA SER A 115 4.50 -0.69 22.63
C SER A 115 5.23 -1.99 23.00
N SER A 116 6.37 -1.92 23.70
CA SER A 116 7.25 -3.08 23.97
C SER A 116 6.54 -4.30 24.53
N GLY A 117 5.66 -4.13 25.52
CA GLY A 117 4.91 -5.24 26.12
C GLY A 117 4.00 -5.95 25.10
N GLY A 118 3.27 -5.18 24.29
CA GLY A 118 2.39 -5.70 23.24
C GLY A 118 3.18 -6.32 22.09
N ALA A 119 4.22 -5.63 21.60
CA ALA A 119 5.06 -6.10 20.51
C ALA A 119 5.82 -7.39 20.88
N GLY A 120 6.36 -7.48 22.10
CA GLY A 120 7.01 -8.68 22.60
C GLY A 120 6.05 -9.87 22.70
N MET A 121 4.83 -9.64 23.21
CA MET A 121 3.78 -10.66 23.25
C MET A 121 3.38 -11.13 21.85
N ALA A 122 3.18 -10.19 20.92
CA ALA A 122 2.78 -10.49 19.56
C ALA A 122 3.85 -11.29 18.80
N LEU A 123 5.12 -10.88 18.92
CA LEU A 123 6.25 -11.56 18.29
C LEU A 123 6.48 -12.96 18.87
N ALA A 124 6.40 -13.11 20.20
CA ALA A 124 6.55 -14.41 20.85
C ALA A 124 5.46 -15.40 20.40
N ARG A 125 4.19 -14.96 20.31
CA ARG A 125 3.11 -15.78 19.75
C ARG A 125 3.33 -16.10 18.28
N TRP A 126 3.80 -15.13 17.50
CA TRP A 126 4.08 -15.37 16.08
C TRP A 126 5.17 -16.42 15.89
N MET A 127 6.24 -16.39 16.69
CA MET A 127 7.28 -17.41 16.69
C MET A 127 6.76 -18.81 17.06
N ASP A 128 5.87 -18.90 18.04
CA ASP A 128 5.32 -20.17 18.54
C ASP A 128 4.26 -20.78 17.61
N GLU A 129 3.32 -19.94 17.14
CA GLU A 129 2.17 -20.36 16.34
C GLU A 129 2.43 -20.35 14.81
N GLY A 130 3.55 -19.75 14.38
CA GLY A 130 3.92 -19.62 12.96
C GLY A 130 3.11 -18.59 12.16
N ALA A 131 2.23 -17.82 12.83
CA ALA A 131 1.43 -16.75 12.22
C ALA A 131 1.17 -15.63 13.23
N PRO A 132 0.99 -14.36 12.81
CA PRO A 132 0.74 -13.27 13.73
C PRO A 132 -0.61 -13.47 14.45
N PRO A 133 -0.74 -13.04 15.72
CA PRO A 133 -1.95 -13.27 16.52
C PRO A 133 -3.14 -12.38 16.12
N PHE A 134 -2.89 -11.32 15.36
CA PHE A 134 -3.84 -10.36 14.77
C PHE A 134 -3.10 -9.61 13.65
N ASP A 135 -3.78 -8.74 12.91
CA ASP A 135 -3.14 -7.97 11.84
C ASP A 135 -2.01 -7.06 12.39
N LEU A 136 -0.80 -7.32 11.88
CA LEU A 136 0.42 -6.58 12.21
C LEU A 136 1.04 -5.92 10.97
N TRP A 137 0.30 -5.81 9.87
CA TRP A 137 0.83 -5.33 8.59
C TRP A 137 1.54 -3.97 8.70
N GLU A 138 1.03 -3.06 9.51
CA GLU A 138 1.61 -1.73 9.69
C GLU A 138 3.02 -1.74 10.28
N VAL A 139 3.37 -2.79 11.04
CA VAL A 139 4.68 -2.93 11.70
C VAL A 139 5.49 -4.12 11.17
N ASP A 140 4.92 -4.91 10.26
CA ASP A 140 5.57 -6.06 9.63
C ASP A 140 6.84 -5.62 8.88
N ILE A 141 7.97 -6.32 9.11
CA ILE A 141 9.25 -6.06 8.44
C ILE A 141 9.17 -6.25 6.91
N ARG A 142 8.24 -7.08 6.42
CA ARG A 142 8.07 -7.37 4.98
C ARG A 142 7.56 -6.17 4.18
N ARG A 143 7.08 -5.10 4.83
CA ARG A 143 6.73 -3.84 4.15
C ARG A 143 7.97 -3.04 3.72
N ALA A 144 9.12 -3.29 4.35
CA ALA A 144 10.36 -2.58 4.08
C ALA A 144 10.89 -2.91 2.68
N GLN A 145 11.18 -1.86 1.90
CA GLN A 145 11.66 -1.99 0.53
C GLN A 145 13.19 -2.06 0.49
N PRO A 146 13.80 -2.89 -0.37
CA PRO A 146 15.26 -3.06 -0.39
C PRO A 146 16.06 -1.77 -0.52
N PHE A 147 15.60 -0.80 -1.32
CA PHE A 147 16.29 0.47 -1.52
C PHE A 147 16.32 1.35 -0.26
N GLN A 148 15.43 1.13 0.70
CA GLN A 148 15.33 1.94 1.92
C GLN A 148 16.55 1.74 2.83
N ARG A 149 17.39 0.72 2.60
CA ARG A 149 18.68 0.56 3.30
C ARG A 149 19.74 1.59 2.88
N ASN A 150 19.50 2.36 1.83
CA ASN A 150 20.44 3.38 1.36
C ASN A 150 20.58 4.49 2.40
N ARG A 151 21.80 4.76 2.88
CA ARG A 151 22.08 5.76 3.94
C ARG A 151 21.62 7.17 3.57
N THR A 152 21.72 7.57 2.30
CA THR A 152 21.26 8.88 1.84
C THR A 152 19.74 8.97 1.88
N TYR A 153 19.04 7.91 1.46
CA TYR A 153 17.59 7.81 1.58
C TYR A 153 17.16 7.88 3.06
N LEU A 154 17.78 7.06 3.92
CA LEU A 154 17.49 7.03 5.35
C LEU A 154 17.67 8.40 5.97
N ARG A 155 18.83 9.04 5.77
CA ARG A 155 19.12 10.38 6.30
C ARG A 155 18.07 11.40 5.87
N ALA A 156 17.71 11.41 4.59
CA ALA A 156 16.72 12.35 4.07
C ALA A 156 15.33 12.09 4.65
N ARG A 157 14.91 10.82 4.76
CA ARG A 157 13.56 10.46 5.21
C ARG A 157 13.38 10.61 6.71
N VAL A 158 14.31 10.11 7.53
CA VAL A 158 14.18 10.17 9.00
C VAL A 158 14.24 11.60 9.54
N SER A 159 14.88 12.53 8.82
CA SER A 159 14.80 13.97 9.14
C SER A 159 13.38 14.53 9.09
N GLU A 160 12.51 14.00 8.23
CA GLU A 160 11.09 14.35 8.18
C GLU A 160 10.28 13.54 9.20
N THR A 161 10.58 12.24 9.32
CA THR A 161 9.71 11.26 9.98
C THR A 161 9.45 11.56 11.46
N LEU A 162 10.45 12.03 12.21
CA LEU A 162 10.27 12.36 13.64
C LEU A 162 9.19 13.44 13.85
N GLY A 163 9.18 14.46 12.99
CA GLY A 163 8.19 15.54 13.04
C GLY A 163 6.77 15.06 12.77
N LEU A 164 6.59 13.84 12.26
CA LEU A 164 5.28 13.27 11.98
C LEU A 164 4.56 12.78 13.23
N LEU A 165 5.27 12.57 14.35
CA LEU A 165 4.66 12.15 15.62
C LEU A 165 3.60 13.13 16.13
N TYR A 166 3.75 14.42 15.81
CA TYR A 166 2.82 15.48 16.18
C TYR A 166 2.21 16.22 14.99
N ALA A 167 2.47 15.75 13.77
CA ALA A 167 1.80 16.28 12.60
C ALA A 167 0.39 15.72 12.45
N ASP A 168 -0.50 16.47 11.82
CA ASP A 168 -1.80 15.96 11.40
C ASP A 168 -1.63 14.88 10.32
N HIS A 169 -2.14 13.68 10.59
CA HIS A 169 -2.17 12.56 9.64
C HIS A 169 -3.38 12.64 8.71
N PHE A 170 -3.47 13.73 7.94
CA PHE A 170 -4.56 13.91 6.97
C PHE A 170 -4.62 12.75 5.96
N PRO A 171 -5.82 12.41 5.45
CA PRO A 171 -5.97 11.46 4.36
C PRO A 171 -5.09 11.83 3.18
N ASN A 172 -4.49 10.81 2.56
CA ASN A 172 -3.57 10.96 1.43
C ASN A 172 -2.31 11.79 1.69
N ARG A 173 -1.92 12.07 2.95
CA ARG A 173 -0.64 12.71 3.27
C ARG A 173 0.51 11.99 2.56
N GLN A 174 1.36 12.76 1.90
CA GLN A 174 2.52 12.24 1.17
C GLN A 174 3.81 12.68 1.86
N PRO A 175 4.85 11.83 1.89
CA PRO A 175 6.16 12.26 2.34
C PRO A 175 6.71 13.33 1.40
N LEU A 176 7.35 14.34 2.00
CA LEU A 176 7.97 15.45 1.28
C LEU A 176 9.43 15.13 0.90
N SER A 177 10.11 14.34 1.72
CA SER A 177 11.50 13.96 1.56
C SER A 177 11.68 12.63 0.81
N ALA A 178 12.89 12.40 0.29
CA ALA A 178 13.32 11.11 -0.28
C ALA A 178 12.35 10.51 -1.32
N ARG A 179 11.89 11.36 -2.26
CA ARG A 179 10.96 11.02 -3.35
C ARG A 179 11.68 10.67 -4.64
N GLY A 180 10.96 10.05 -5.58
CA GLY A 180 11.43 9.78 -6.93
C GLY A 180 12.36 8.57 -7.08
N VAL A 181 12.37 7.66 -6.09
CA VAL A 181 13.27 6.51 -6.08
C VAL A 181 12.89 5.48 -7.16
N ARG A 182 11.60 5.20 -7.31
CA ARG A 182 11.08 4.32 -8.37
C ARG A 182 10.09 5.12 -9.21
N ARG A 183 10.34 5.16 -10.52
CA ARG A 183 9.49 5.87 -11.49
C ARG A 183 9.17 4.90 -12.60
N SER A 184 7.93 4.89 -13.06
CA SER A 184 7.58 4.13 -14.26
C SER A 184 8.30 4.76 -15.46
N PRO A 185 8.49 4.01 -16.56
CA PRO A 185 9.01 4.56 -17.81
C PRO A 185 8.14 5.69 -18.38
N LEU A 186 6.90 5.80 -17.91
CA LEU A 186 5.89 6.77 -18.32
C LEU A 186 5.88 8.04 -17.45
N HIS A 187 6.65 8.07 -16.35
CA HIS A 187 6.61 9.16 -15.38
C HIS A 187 6.81 10.54 -16.02
N GLY A 188 7.73 10.66 -16.98
CA GLY A 188 7.97 11.93 -17.70
C GLY A 188 6.75 12.39 -18.49
N HIS A 189 6.13 11.50 -19.26
CA HIS A 189 4.93 11.79 -20.03
C HIS A 189 3.74 12.14 -19.13
N LEU A 190 3.54 11.39 -18.05
CA LEU A 190 2.46 11.62 -17.10
C LEU A 190 2.62 12.96 -16.37
N ALA A 191 3.86 13.33 -16.01
CA ALA A 191 4.16 14.64 -15.46
C ALA A 191 3.82 15.78 -16.45
N ALA A 192 4.15 15.60 -17.73
CA ALA A 192 3.79 16.55 -18.79
C ALA A 192 2.28 16.67 -19.01
N MET A 193 1.51 15.63 -18.67
CA MET A 193 0.04 15.63 -18.66
C MET A 193 -0.57 16.22 -17.37
N GLY A 194 0.24 16.72 -16.45
CA GLY A 194 -0.23 17.35 -15.21
C GLY A 194 -0.47 16.37 -14.06
N ALA A 195 0.20 15.22 -14.03
CA ALA A 195 0.10 14.29 -12.90
C ALA A 195 0.55 14.92 -11.57
N ALA A 196 -0.31 14.83 -10.56
CA ALA A 196 0.08 15.01 -9.17
C ALA A 196 0.45 13.65 -8.56
N PHE A 197 1.74 13.47 -8.24
CA PHE A 197 2.28 12.19 -7.80
C PHE A 197 2.17 11.99 -6.29
N GLY A 198 1.66 10.83 -5.88
CA GLY A 198 1.86 10.26 -4.56
C GLY A 198 2.89 9.13 -4.59
N GLU A 199 3.38 8.74 -3.41
CA GLU A 199 4.39 7.71 -3.22
C GLU A 199 3.79 6.49 -2.51
N THR A 200 4.12 5.30 -3.03
CA THR A 200 3.83 4.04 -2.35
C THR A 200 4.94 3.04 -2.67
N ALA A 201 5.60 2.48 -1.65
CA ALA A 201 6.69 1.51 -1.81
C ALA A 201 7.82 1.99 -2.75
N GLY A 202 8.10 3.29 -2.71
CA GLY A 202 9.08 4.00 -3.52
C GLY A 202 8.59 4.46 -4.90
N TRP A 203 7.42 3.99 -5.36
CA TRP A 203 6.87 4.34 -6.66
C TRP A 203 6.18 5.70 -6.63
N GLU A 204 6.55 6.56 -7.57
CA GLU A 204 5.80 7.76 -7.93
C GLU A 204 4.58 7.38 -8.79
N ARG A 205 3.38 7.54 -8.25
CA ARG A 205 2.11 7.15 -8.87
C ARG A 205 1.23 8.38 -9.11
N PRO A 206 0.69 8.61 -10.32
CA PRO A 206 -0.29 9.66 -10.53
C PRO A 206 -1.52 9.38 -9.68
N HIS A 207 -1.81 10.23 -8.71
CA HIS A 207 -3.01 10.09 -7.89
C HIS A 207 -4.20 10.82 -8.50
N TRP A 208 -3.95 11.93 -9.19
CA TRP A 208 -4.92 12.70 -9.99
C TRP A 208 -4.16 13.58 -11.01
N PHE A 209 -4.87 14.16 -11.96
CA PHE A 209 -4.33 14.99 -13.03
C PHE A 209 -4.89 16.41 -13.00
N ALA A 210 -4.00 17.39 -13.04
CA ALA A 210 -4.33 18.79 -13.11
C ALA A 210 -4.77 19.19 -14.52
N GLY A 211 -5.89 19.92 -14.59
CA GLY A 211 -6.33 20.55 -15.83
C GLY A 211 -5.51 21.81 -16.16
N PRO A 212 -5.75 22.43 -17.33
CA PRO A 212 -5.08 23.67 -17.72
C PRO A 212 -5.20 24.76 -16.65
N GLY A 213 -4.06 25.35 -16.26
CA GLY A 213 -3.99 26.42 -15.25
C GLY A 213 -4.10 25.95 -13.79
N VAL A 214 -4.18 24.64 -13.54
CA VAL A 214 -4.17 24.06 -12.19
C VAL A 214 -2.78 23.54 -11.86
N THR A 215 -2.26 23.86 -10.68
CA THR A 215 -0.99 23.30 -10.21
C THR A 215 -1.20 21.86 -9.70
N PRO A 216 -0.43 20.87 -10.20
CA PRO A 216 -0.51 19.48 -9.74
C PRO A 216 0.15 19.31 -8.37
N ALA A 217 -0.55 19.73 -7.31
CA ALA A 217 -0.06 19.72 -5.93
C ALA A 217 -1.06 19.10 -4.94
N TYR A 218 -0.51 18.40 -3.95
CA TYR A 218 -1.29 17.81 -2.88
C TYR A 218 -1.90 18.87 -1.96
N GLY A 219 -3.20 18.71 -1.70
CA GLY A 219 -3.90 19.39 -0.61
C GLY A 219 -4.06 18.42 0.55
N HIS A 220 -4.01 18.93 1.77
CA HIS A 220 -4.21 18.15 2.99
C HIS A 220 -5.38 18.72 3.78
N GLY A 221 -6.29 17.84 4.19
CA GLY A 221 -7.45 18.16 4.99
C GLY A 221 -8.42 16.99 5.05
N TRP A 222 -9.39 17.06 5.96
CA TRP A 222 -10.39 16.01 6.17
C TRP A 222 -11.58 16.07 5.19
N GLY A 223 -11.85 17.25 4.64
CA GLY A 223 -12.94 17.50 3.69
C GLY A 223 -12.53 17.35 2.23
N ARG A 224 -13.42 17.78 1.33
CA ARG A 224 -13.15 17.81 -0.12
C ARG A 224 -11.97 18.75 -0.41
N GLN A 225 -10.95 18.19 -1.06
CA GLN A 225 -9.75 18.93 -1.45
C GLN A 225 -9.95 19.68 -2.76
N HIS A 226 -9.05 20.62 -3.09
CA HIS A 226 -9.15 21.44 -4.32
C HIS A 226 -9.15 20.62 -5.62
N TRP A 227 -8.61 19.40 -5.58
CA TRP A 227 -8.58 18.45 -6.70
C TRP A 227 -9.80 17.53 -6.79
N PHE A 228 -10.80 17.66 -5.91
CA PHE A 228 -11.98 16.78 -5.89
C PHE A 228 -12.78 16.77 -7.20
N ALA A 229 -12.84 17.92 -7.89
CA ALA A 229 -13.49 18.02 -9.20
C ALA A 229 -12.69 17.32 -10.31
N ASN A 230 -11.36 17.30 -10.21
CA ASN A 230 -10.48 16.58 -11.14
C ASN A 230 -10.71 15.07 -11.04
N THR A 231 -10.66 14.53 -9.82
CA THR A 231 -10.92 13.09 -9.59
C THR A 231 -12.33 12.69 -10.02
N ALA A 232 -13.32 13.57 -9.86
CA ALA A 232 -14.68 13.35 -10.37
C ALA A 232 -14.74 13.27 -11.90
N ALA A 233 -13.96 14.11 -12.60
CA ALA A 233 -13.88 14.10 -14.06
C ALA A 233 -13.16 12.83 -14.58
N GLU A 234 -12.07 12.43 -13.93
CA GLU A 234 -11.35 11.18 -14.20
C GLU A 234 -12.25 9.95 -13.99
N HIS A 235 -12.97 9.89 -12.86
CA HIS A 235 -13.96 8.83 -12.60
C HIS A 235 -15.02 8.76 -13.70
N ARG A 236 -15.56 9.92 -14.11
CA ARG A 236 -16.54 9.97 -15.20
C ARG A 236 -15.93 9.50 -16.53
N ALA A 237 -14.68 9.83 -16.81
CA ALA A 237 -13.99 9.36 -18.01
C ALA A 237 -13.90 7.84 -18.05
N LEU A 238 -13.55 7.21 -16.92
CA LEU A 238 -13.52 5.75 -16.78
C LEU A 238 -14.92 5.15 -16.98
N ARG A 239 -15.97 5.76 -16.42
CA ARG A 239 -17.35 5.25 -16.47
C ARG A 239 -18.03 5.41 -17.84
N THR A 240 -17.85 6.56 -18.50
CA THR A 240 -18.67 6.93 -19.67
C THR A 240 -17.86 7.17 -20.94
N GLY A 241 -16.53 7.21 -20.86
CA GLY A 241 -15.63 7.51 -21.97
C GLY A 241 -14.48 6.51 -22.06
N VAL A 242 -13.25 7.03 -22.10
CA VAL A 242 -12.04 6.21 -22.03
C VAL A 242 -10.99 6.93 -21.16
N GLY A 243 -10.45 6.20 -20.19
CA GLY A 243 -9.42 6.65 -19.28
C GLY A 243 -8.13 5.84 -19.43
N LEU A 244 -7.00 6.49 -19.20
CA LEU A 244 -5.67 5.87 -19.18
C LEU A 244 -5.10 5.89 -17.76
N LEU A 245 -4.69 4.73 -17.25
CA LEU A 245 -4.06 4.56 -15.93
C LEU A 245 -2.66 3.96 -16.08
N ASP A 246 -1.69 4.43 -15.28
CA ASP A 246 -0.38 3.79 -15.15
C ASP A 246 -0.37 2.79 -13.98
N LEU A 247 -0.47 1.50 -14.30
CA LEU A 247 -0.44 0.42 -13.31
C LEU A 247 0.95 -0.24 -13.20
N SER A 248 2.00 0.41 -13.72
CA SER A 248 3.37 -0.13 -13.71
C SER A 248 3.89 -0.44 -12.31
N SER A 249 3.35 0.20 -11.27
CA SER A 249 3.73 -0.03 -9.88
C SER A 249 3.32 -1.38 -9.30
N PHE A 250 2.30 -2.04 -9.86
CA PHE A 250 1.86 -3.36 -9.38
C PHE A 250 2.98 -4.40 -9.53
N GLY A 251 3.13 -5.23 -8.50
CA GLY A 251 4.11 -6.29 -8.47
C GLY A 251 3.81 -7.32 -9.54
N LYS A 252 4.81 -7.69 -10.34
CA LYS A 252 4.72 -8.79 -11.30
C LYS A 252 5.69 -9.88 -10.87
N ILE A 253 5.18 -11.05 -10.52
CA ILE A 253 6.01 -12.19 -10.11
C ILE A 253 5.83 -13.29 -11.15
N ARG A 254 6.93 -13.67 -11.79
CA ARG A 254 6.96 -14.77 -12.76
C ARG A 254 7.35 -16.05 -12.04
N VAL A 255 6.51 -17.08 -12.17
CA VAL A 255 6.73 -18.41 -11.57
C VAL A 255 6.83 -19.43 -12.69
N GLU A 256 8.01 -20.02 -12.84
CA GLU A 256 8.36 -20.87 -13.98
C GLU A 256 9.02 -22.17 -13.55
N GLY A 257 8.73 -23.26 -14.25
CA GLY A 257 9.35 -24.56 -14.02
C GLY A 257 8.35 -25.70 -14.09
N ARG A 258 8.86 -26.94 -14.19
CA ARG A 258 8.03 -28.14 -14.38
C ARG A 258 7.00 -28.36 -13.25
N ASP A 259 7.29 -27.86 -12.05
CA ASP A 259 6.43 -28.01 -10.88
C ASP A 259 5.54 -26.78 -10.61
N ALA A 260 5.57 -25.76 -11.49
CA ALA A 260 4.89 -24.47 -11.27
C ALA A 260 3.37 -24.60 -11.08
N THR A 261 2.72 -25.44 -11.89
CA THR A 261 1.27 -25.68 -11.77
C THR A 261 0.92 -26.30 -10.42
N GLY A 262 1.60 -27.38 -10.03
CA GLY A 262 1.35 -28.06 -8.75
C GLY A 262 1.67 -27.18 -7.55
N PHE A 263 2.76 -26.41 -7.64
CA PHE A 263 3.14 -25.41 -6.65
C PHE A 263 2.04 -24.37 -6.45
N LEU A 264 1.59 -23.70 -7.52
CA LEU A 264 0.56 -22.67 -7.42
C LEU A 264 -0.82 -23.24 -7.08
N GLN A 265 -1.16 -24.47 -7.50
CA GLN A 265 -2.39 -25.15 -7.08
C GLN A 265 -2.45 -25.39 -5.57
N ARG A 266 -1.31 -25.57 -4.89
CA ARG A 266 -1.26 -25.69 -3.42
C ARG A 266 -1.44 -24.34 -2.71
N LEU A 267 -0.95 -23.26 -3.31
CA LEU A 267 -0.92 -21.92 -2.70
C LEU A 267 -2.21 -21.12 -2.93
N CYS A 268 -2.75 -21.17 -4.14
CA CYS A 268 -3.93 -20.40 -4.52
C CYS A 268 -5.20 -21.11 -4.06
N GLY A 269 -6.20 -20.37 -3.59
CA GLY A 269 -7.51 -20.90 -3.22
C GLY A 269 -8.39 -21.26 -4.42
N ASN A 270 -8.13 -20.66 -5.59
CA ASN A 270 -8.84 -20.93 -6.84
C ASN A 270 -8.08 -21.94 -7.71
N ASP A 271 -8.75 -22.47 -8.72
CA ASP A 271 -8.13 -23.37 -9.70
C ASP A 271 -7.36 -22.57 -10.75
N VAL A 272 -6.03 -22.70 -10.73
CA VAL A 272 -5.11 -22.03 -11.66
C VAL A 272 -4.57 -22.98 -12.73
N ASP A 273 -4.94 -24.27 -12.71
CA ASP A 273 -4.63 -25.23 -13.78
C ASP A 273 -5.64 -25.09 -14.94
N VAL A 274 -5.69 -23.89 -15.51
CA VAL A 274 -6.57 -23.50 -16.61
C VAL A 274 -5.80 -23.47 -17.93
N ALA A 275 -6.46 -23.36 -19.08
CA ALA A 275 -5.73 -23.23 -20.35
C ALA A 275 -4.77 -22.01 -20.37
N PRO A 276 -3.61 -22.09 -21.05
CA PRO A 276 -2.76 -20.91 -21.29
C PRO A 276 -3.55 -19.74 -21.87
N GLY A 277 -3.18 -18.52 -21.48
CA GLY A 277 -3.90 -17.29 -21.81
C GLY A 277 -5.11 -17.02 -20.91
N ARG A 278 -5.40 -17.83 -19.88
CA ARG A 278 -6.46 -17.54 -18.90
C ARG A 278 -5.91 -16.79 -17.68
N ILE A 279 -6.71 -15.86 -17.18
CA ILE A 279 -6.46 -15.09 -15.96
C ILE A 279 -7.42 -15.58 -14.87
N VAL A 280 -6.91 -15.83 -13.68
CA VAL A 280 -7.68 -16.31 -12.53
C VAL A 280 -7.50 -15.35 -11.36
N TYR A 281 -8.58 -14.75 -10.90
CA TYR A 281 -8.61 -14.04 -9.62
C TYR A 281 -8.64 -15.04 -8.47
N THR A 282 -7.74 -14.90 -7.50
CA THR A 282 -7.57 -15.86 -6.40
C THR A 282 -6.92 -15.21 -5.19
N GLN A 283 -7.07 -15.86 -4.03
CA GLN A 283 -6.33 -15.52 -2.81
C GLN A 283 -5.33 -16.63 -2.49
N MET A 284 -4.19 -16.26 -1.91
CA MET A 284 -3.40 -17.20 -1.11
C MET A 284 -3.86 -17.09 0.33
N LEU A 285 -4.11 -18.24 0.98
CA LEU A 285 -4.65 -18.28 2.33
C LEU A 285 -3.63 -18.84 3.31
N ASN A 286 -3.77 -18.48 4.59
CA ASN A 286 -3.12 -19.20 5.69
C ASN A 286 -3.98 -20.36 6.19
N HIS A 287 -3.45 -21.14 7.13
CA HIS A 287 -4.11 -22.32 7.68
C HIS A 287 -5.43 -22.00 8.42
N ARG A 288 -5.65 -20.73 8.81
CA ARG A 288 -6.89 -20.24 9.43
C ARG A 288 -7.92 -19.75 8.41
N GLY A 289 -7.60 -19.79 7.11
CA GLY A 289 -8.45 -19.27 6.03
C GLY A 289 -8.38 -17.74 5.88
N GLY A 290 -7.46 -17.09 6.59
CA GLY A 290 -7.13 -15.67 6.44
C GLY A 290 -6.38 -15.40 5.14
N ILE A 291 -6.49 -14.19 4.60
CA ILE A 291 -6.00 -13.84 3.27
C ILE A 291 -4.56 -13.34 3.37
N GLU A 292 -3.59 -14.11 2.89
CA GLU A 292 -2.17 -13.72 2.87
C GLU A 292 -1.83 -12.85 1.65
N SER A 293 -2.58 -13.03 0.56
CA SER A 293 -2.44 -12.30 -0.68
C SER A 293 -3.76 -12.30 -1.45
N ASP A 294 -4.08 -11.18 -2.09
CA ASP A 294 -5.18 -11.05 -3.05
C ASP A 294 -4.62 -10.66 -4.42
N LEU A 295 -4.76 -11.55 -5.41
CA LEU A 295 -3.96 -11.47 -6.63
C LEU A 295 -4.67 -12.04 -7.86
N THR A 296 -4.08 -11.80 -9.02
CA THR A 296 -4.43 -12.50 -10.26
C THR A 296 -3.30 -13.39 -10.71
N VAL A 297 -3.65 -14.55 -11.27
CA VAL A 297 -2.72 -15.52 -11.85
C VAL A 297 -3.05 -15.68 -13.33
N THR A 298 -2.11 -15.32 -14.19
CA THR A 298 -2.20 -15.54 -15.63
C THR A 298 -1.32 -16.73 -16.01
N ARG A 299 -1.93 -17.79 -16.57
CA ARG A 299 -1.15 -18.90 -17.12
C ARG A 299 -0.58 -18.50 -18.47
N LEU A 300 0.73 -18.31 -18.55
CA LEU A 300 1.42 -17.88 -19.78
C LEU A 300 1.73 -19.06 -20.71
N GLY A 301 1.91 -20.25 -20.15
CA GLY A 301 2.21 -21.47 -20.90
C GLY A 301 2.01 -22.72 -20.05
N GLU A 302 2.56 -23.85 -20.48
CA GLU A 302 2.43 -25.11 -19.75
C GLU A 302 3.08 -25.03 -18.35
N THR A 303 4.25 -24.38 -18.27
CA THR A 303 5.11 -24.31 -17.08
C THR A 303 5.46 -22.88 -16.67
N ALA A 304 4.66 -21.88 -17.07
CA ALA A 304 4.95 -20.47 -16.83
C ALA A 304 3.69 -19.70 -16.43
N PHE A 305 3.79 -18.94 -15.35
CA PHE A 305 2.70 -18.15 -14.77
C PHE A 305 3.18 -16.74 -14.42
N LEU A 306 2.26 -15.78 -14.50
CA LEU A 306 2.45 -14.42 -14.01
C LEU A 306 1.45 -14.16 -12.88
N LEU A 307 1.97 -13.78 -11.73
CA LEU A 307 1.20 -13.33 -10.58
C LEU A 307 1.26 -11.80 -10.54
N VAL A 308 0.12 -11.15 -10.39
CA VAL A 308 0.04 -9.69 -10.24
C VAL A 308 -0.50 -9.35 -8.87
N VAL A 309 0.29 -8.59 -8.10
CA VAL A 309 0.04 -8.26 -6.68
C VAL A 309 0.12 -6.75 -6.43
N PRO A 310 -0.47 -6.23 -5.35
CA PRO A 310 -0.34 -4.82 -5.00
C PRO A 310 1.11 -4.35 -4.84
N ALA A 311 1.37 -3.10 -5.20
CA ALA A 311 2.72 -2.50 -5.16
C ALA A 311 3.39 -2.58 -3.77
N ALA A 312 2.59 -2.40 -2.71
CA ALA A 312 3.06 -2.38 -1.33
C ALA A 312 3.36 -3.77 -0.76
N THR A 313 2.74 -4.83 -1.30
CA THR A 313 2.81 -6.18 -0.73
C THR A 313 3.78 -7.10 -1.47
N LEU A 314 4.32 -6.70 -2.63
CA LEU A 314 5.24 -7.52 -3.45
C LEU A 314 6.30 -8.29 -2.64
N ARG A 315 6.93 -7.64 -1.65
CA ARG A 315 7.94 -8.28 -0.79
C ARG A 315 7.35 -9.34 0.14
N ARG A 316 6.15 -9.11 0.67
CA ARG A 316 5.37 -10.10 1.42
C ARG A 316 5.01 -11.30 0.55
N ASP A 317 4.52 -11.03 -0.66
CA ASP A 317 4.10 -12.06 -1.61
C ASP A 317 5.27 -12.94 -2.08
N LEU A 318 6.42 -12.33 -2.40
CA LEU A 318 7.66 -13.05 -2.73
C LEU A 318 8.12 -13.93 -1.57
N ALA A 319 8.15 -13.38 -0.34
CA ALA A 319 8.54 -14.15 0.84
C ALA A 319 7.59 -15.34 1.10
N TRP A 320 6.29 -15.15 0.88
CA TRP A 320 5.31 -16.24 1.00
C TRP A 320 5.57 -17.35 -0.01
N LEU A 321 5.80 -17.00 -1.28
CA LEU A 321 6.12 -17.98 -2.33
C LEU A 321 7.43 -18.72 -2.01
N ASP A 322 8.47 -18.00 -1.62
CA ASP A 322 9.79 -18.56 -1.34
C ASP A 322 9.77 -19.53 -0.15
N ARG A 323 9.11 -19.17 0.95
CA ARG A 323 8.97 -20.04 2.14
C ARG A 323 8.20 -21.32 1.85
N HIS A 324 7.26 -21.27 0.91
CA HIS A 324 6.45 -22.44 0.55
C HIS A 324 7.01 -23.22 -0.64
N ARG A 325 8.16 -22.82 -1.20
CA ARG A 325 8.77 -23.47 -2.38
C ARG A 325 9.08 -24.94 -2.13
N GLY A 326 9.67 -25.26 -0.99
CA GLY A 326 10.18 -26.60 -0.67
C GLY A 326 11.11 -27.10 -1.78
N ASP A 327 10.95 -28.36 -2.18
CA ASP A 327 11.74 -29.01 -3.25
C ASP A 327 11.16 -28.79 -4.66
N ALA A 328 10.13 -27.94 -4.83
CA ALA A 328 9.53 -27.70 -6.13
C ALA A 328 10.57 -27.09 -7.09
N ALA A 329 10.71 -27.68 -8.29
CA ALA A 329 11.57 -27.15 -9.33
C ALA A 329 10.90 -25.97 -10.03
N VAL A 330 10.90 -24.82 -9.33
CA VAL A 330 10.36 -23.53 -9.77
C VAL A 330 11.38 -22.42 -9.58
N THR A 331 11.37 -21.45 -10.49
CA THR A 331 12.05 -20.17 -10.40
C THR A 331 11.01 -19.09 -10.17
N ILE A 332 11.23 -18.24 -9.19
CA ILE A 332 10.36 -17.11 -8.82
C ILE A 332 11.15 -15.83 -9.10
N THR A 333 10.65 -14.99 -10.00
CA THR A 333 11.35 -13.78 -10.46
C THR A 333 10.45 -12.56 -10.34
N ASP A 334 10.93 -11.50 -9.69
CA ASP A 334 10.30 -10.19 -9.73
C ASP A 334 10.53 -9.52 -11.09
N MET A 335 9.46 -9.41 -11.87
CA MET A 335 9.42 -8.77 -13.20
C MET A 335 8.93 -7.32 -13.15
N THR A 336 8.72 -6.76 -11.96
CA THR A 336 8.05 -5.46 -11.79
C THR A 336 8.73 -4.33 -12.53
N ALA A 337 10.06 -4.28 -12.51
CA ALA A 337 10.83 -3.25 -13.22
C ALA A 337 11.00 -3.52 -14.73
N ALA A 338 10.77 -4.76 -15.17
CA ALA A 338 10.94 -5.17 -16.56
C ALA A 338 9.71 -4.85 -17.42
N GLU A 339 8.52 -4.73 -16.80
CA GLU A 339 7.26 -4.50 -17.49
C GLU A 339 6.53 -3.25 -16.97
N ALA A 340 6.23 -2.32 -17.87
CA ALA A 340 5.26 -1.26 -17.64
C ALA A 340 3.84 -1.77 -17.92
N VAL A 341 2.83 -1.13 -17.30
CA VAL A 341 1.42 -1.49 -17.51
C VAL A 341 0.62 -0.25 -17.81
N ILE A 342 0.12 -0.16 -19.04
CA ILE A 342 -0.77 0.91 -19.49
C ILE A 342 -2.19 0.34 -19.48
N ALA A 343 -3.04 0.81 -18.58
CA ALA A 343 -4.43 0.38 -18.51
C ALA A 343 -5.31 1.36 -19.30
N VAL A 344 -6.02 0.85 -20.31
CA VAL A 344 -6.99 1.61 -21.11
C VAL A 344 -8.38 1.08 -20.76
N MET A 345 -9.16 1.90 -20.06
CA MET A 345 -10.40 1.48 -19.41
C MET A 345 -11.56 2.40 -19.78
N GLY A 346 -12.78 1.86 -19.76
CA GLY A 346 -14.02 2.56 -20.10
C GLY A 346 -14.68 2.05 -21.38
N PRO A 347 -15.96 2.41 -21.61
CA PRO A 347 -16.71 1.95 -22.79
C PRO A 347 -16.04 2.29 -24.13
N GLY A 348 -15.23 3.37 -24.19
CA GLY A 348 -14.46 3.76 -25.37
C GLY A 348 -13.16 2.99 -25.60
N ALA A 349 -12.71 2.17 -24.65
CA ALA A 349 -11.39 1.51 -24.69
C ALA A 349 -11.18 0.66 -25.94
N ARG A 350 -12.18 -0.14 -26.33
CA ARG A 350 -12.08 -1.00 -27.51
C ARG A 350 -11.94 -0.19 -28.80
N ALA A 351 -12.72 0.88 -28.94
CA ALA A 351 -12.68 1.73 -30.13
C ALA A 351 -11.31 2.41 -30.27
N LEU A 352 -10.74 2.87 -29.15
CA LEU A 352 -9.40 3.44 -29.13
C LEU A 352 -8.34 2.40 -29.52
N LEU A 353 -8.33 1.23 -28.86
CA LEU A 353 -7.31 0.22 -29.15
C LEU A 353 -7.39 -0.34 -30.58
N ALA A 354 -8.60 -0.46 -31.14
CA ALA A 354 -8.78 -0.86 -32.54
C ALA A 354 -8.23 0.17 -33.56
N ALA A 355 -8.00 1.43 -33.15
CA ALA A 355 -7.37 2.44 -34.00
C ALA A 355 -5.84 2.28 -34.08
N VAL A 356 -5.25 1.56 -33.13
CA VAL A 356 -3.78 1.43 -32.96
C VAL A 356 -3.28 -0.02 -32.98
N SER A 357 -4.19 -0.97 -33.17
CA SER A 357 -3.91 -2.42 -33.23
C SER A 357 -4.71 -3.06 -34.35
N PRO A 358 -4.11 -3.94 -35.17
CA PRO A 358 -4.82 -4.73 -36.18
C PRO A 358 -5.60 -5.91 -35.58
N ASP A 359 -5.36 -6.26 -34.32
CA ASP A 359 -5.95 -7.42 -33.67
C ASP A 359 -7.46 -7.25 -33.37
N ASP A 360 -8.23 -8.33 -33.49
CA ASP A 360 -9.66 -8.33 -33.17
C ASP A 360 -9.89 -8.35 -31.64
N LEU A 361 -10.32 -7.21 -31.08
CA LEU A 361 -10.63 -7.03 -29.65
C LEU A 361 -12.13 -7.20 -29.31
N SER A 362 -12.89 -7.86 -30.19
CA SER A 362 -14.28 -8.23 -29.95
C SER A 362 -14.43 -9.20 -28.77
N ASP A 363 -15.65 -9.32 -28.25
CA ASP A 363 -15.92 -10.23 -27.11
C ASP A 363 -15.68 -11.70 -27.43
N ALA A 364 -15.87 -12.09 -28.69
CA ALA A 364 -15.62 -13.45 -29.15
C ALA A 364 -14.11 -13.74 -29.27
N ALA A 365 -13.34 -12.78 -29.80
CA ALA A 365 -11.92 -12.96 -30.05
C ALA A 365 -11.04 -12.76 -28.80
N HIS A 366 -11.42 -11.84 -27.91
CA HIS A 366 -10.72 -11.57 -26.66
C HIS A 366 -11.69 -11.56 -25.48
N PRO A 367 -12.16 -12.72 -24.98
CA PRO A 367 -13.10 -12.80 -23.86
C PRO A 367 -12.56 -12.20 -22.55
N PHE A 368 -13.45 -11.88 -21.61
CA PHE A 368 -13.04 -11.44 -20.27
C PHE A 368 -12.19 -12.50 -19.56
N ALA A 369 -11.24 -12.07 -18.74
CA ALA A 369 -10.30 -12.91 -18.00
C ALA A 369 -9.42 -13.80 -18.92
N THR A 370 -9.01 -13.24 -20.05
CA THR A 370 -7.97 -13.81 -20.92
C THR A 370 -6.86 -12.80 -21.21
N ALA A 371 -5.66 -13.31 -21.45
CA ALA A 371 -4.48 -12.59 -21.86
C ALA A 371 -3.95 -13.17 -23.17
N ARG A 372 -3.52 -12.29 -24.08
CA ARG A 372 -2.77 -12.67 -25.29
C ARG A 372 -1.85 -11.54 -25.72
N GLU A 373 -0.89 -11.85 -26.56
CA GLU A 373 -0.09 -10.86 -27.24
C GLU A 373 -0.92 -10.20 -28.35
N ILE A 374 -0.77 -8.89 -28.51
CA ILE A 374 -1.34 -8.09 -29.59
C ILE A 374 -0.27 -7.16 -30.15
N GLU A 375 -0.43 -6.78 -31.41
CA GLU A 375 0.32 -5.70 -32.04
C GLU A 375 -0.24 -4.35 -31.58
N LEU A 376 0.64 -3.40 -31.24
CA LEU A 376 0.24 -2.06 -30.82
C LEU A 376 1.25 -1.02 -31.31
N GLY A 377 0.83 -0.18 -32.24
CA GLY A 377 1.73 0.75 -32.92
C GLY A 377 2.84 0.01 -33.69
N LEU A 378 4.08 0.11 -33.19
CA LEU A 378 5.25 -0.57 -33.76
C LEU A 378 5.85 -1.62 -32.82
N GLY A 379 5.13 -1.99 -31.75
CA GLY A 379 5.59 -2.96 -30.76
C GLY A 379 4.51 -3.98 -30.42
N LEU A 380 4.79 -4.74 -29.36
CA LEU A 380 3.92 -5.81 -28.87
C LEU A 380 3.51 -5.53 -27.44
N ALA A 381 2.26 -5.87 -27.10
CA ALA A 381 1.75 -5.79 -25.75
C ALA A 381 1.06 -7.10 -25.38
N ARG A 382 1.28 -7.59 -24.17
CA ARG A 382 0.44 -8.64 -23.61
C ARG A 382 -0.80 -7.99 -23.01
N ALA A 383 -1.91 -8.05 -23.74
CA ALA A 383 -3.17 -7.44 -23.37
C ALA A 383 -3.99 -8.36 -22.46
N HIS A 384 -4.19 -7.94 -21.21
CA HIS A 384 -4.98 -8.65 -20.21
C HIS A 384 -6.37 -8.02 -20.16
N ARG A 385 -7.40 -8.77 -20.53
CA ARG A 385 -8.78 -8.27 -20.47
C ARG A 385 -9.37 -8.45 -19.06
N ILE A 386 -8.97 -7.56 -18.18
CA ILE A 386 -9.38 -7.46 -16.78
C ILE A 386 -9.50 -5.98 -16.39
N SER A 387 -10.23 -5.67 -15.32
CA SER A 387 -10.43 -4.27 -14.90
C SER A 387 -10.72 -4.18 -13.41
N TYR A 388 -9.90 -3.37 -12.71
CA TYR A 388 -10.13 -3.00 -11.31
C TYR A 388 -11.09 -1.81 -11.15
N VAL A 389 -11.40 -1.09 -12.23
CA VAL A 389 -12.44 -0.05 -12.22
C VAL A 389 -13.83 -0.61 -12.56
N GLY A 390 -13.89 -1.87 -13.02
CA GLY A 390 -15.11 -2.61 -13.33
C GLY A 390 -15.84 -2.16 -14.59
N GLU A 391 -15.08 -1.59 -15.53
CA GLU A 391 -15.51 -1.21 -16.88
C GLU A 391 -14.78 -2.05 -17.93
N LEU A 392 -15.24 -1.99 -19.19
CA LEU A 392 -14.53 -2.56 -20.33
C LEU A 392 -13.10 -2.00 -20.41
N GLY A 393 -12.12 -2.84 -20.72
CA GLY A 393 -10.76 -2.36 -20.91
C GLY A 393 -9.73 -3.48 -20.91
N TRP A 394 -8.48 -3.06 -21.04
CA TRP A 394 -7.32 -3.95 -21.01
C TRP A 394 -6.20 -3.31 -20.18
N GLU A 395 -5.50 -4.14 -19.43
CA GLU A 395 -4.17 -3.84 -18.92
C GLU A 395 -3.15 -4.30 -19.96
N LEU A 396 -2.34 -3.38 -20.47
CA LEU A 396 -1.35 -3.64 -21.51
C LEU A 396 0.03 -3.76 -20.87
N TYR A 397 0.51 -4.99 -20.73
CA TYR A 397 1.84 -5.29 -20.20
C TYR A 397 2.85 -5.18 -21.35
N VAL A 398 3.83 -4.28 -21.19
CA VAL A 398 4.79 -3.92 -22.22
C VAL A 398 6.19 -3.90 -21.63
N SER A 399 7.22 -4.22 -22.43
CA SER A 399 8.59 -4.11 -21.97
C SER A 399 8.94 -2.64 -21.68
N THR A 400 9.75 -2.42 -20.65
CA THR A 400 10.12 -1.06 -20.21
C THR A 400 10.75 -0.21 -21.32
N ASP A 401 11.51 -0.81 -22.25
CA ASP A 401 12.14 -0.11 -23.38
C ASP A 401 11.14 0.37 -24.45
N GLN A 402 10.03 -0.34 -24.64
CA GLN A 402 8.99 0.01 -25.61
C GLN A 402 7.83 0.82 -25.00
N ALA A 403 7.79 0.96 -23.68
CA ALA A 403 6.68 1.58 -22.96
C ALA A 403 6.34 3.00 -23.44
N ALA A 404 7.37 3.83 -23.69
CA ALA A 404 7.17 5.20 -24.17
C ALA A 404 6.48 5.23 -25.54
N HIS A 405 6.97 4.42 -26.49
CA HIS A 405 6.39 4.34 -27.85
C HIS A 405 4.92 3.90 -27.82
N LEU A 406 4.60 2.87 -27.05
CA LEU A 406 3.23 2.36 -26.95
C LEU A 406 2.31 3.35 -26.23
N PHE A 407 2.80 4.03 -25.20
CA PHE A 407 2.06 5.11 -24.55
C PHE A 407 1.77 6.28 -25.49
N GLU A 408 2.78 6.76 -26.22
CA GLU A 408 2.65 7.85 -27.19
C GLU A 408 1.64 7.48 -28.28
N THR A 409 1.72 6.25 -28.79
CA THR A 409 0.78 5.73 -29.79
C THR A 409 -0.67 5.74 -29.28
N ILE A 410 -0.92 5.26 -28.06
CA ILE A 410 -2.26 5.29 -27.45
C ILE A 410 -2.72 6.73 -27.22
N ALA A 411 -1.84 7.59 -26.70
CA ALA A 411 -2.17 8.97 -26.36
C ALA A 411 -2.52 9.81 -27.60
N GLU A 412 -1.76 9.64 -28.68
CA GLU A 412 -1.99 10.33 -29.96
C GLU A 412 -3.35 9.95 -30.56
N ALA A 413 -3.64 8.65 -30.68
CA ALA A 413 -4.95 8.19 -31.14
C ALA A 413 -6.06 8.61 -30.15
N GLY A 414 -5.76 8.60 -28.85
CA GLY A 414 -6.65 8.96 -27.76
C GLY A 414 -7.28 10.34 -27.88
N ALA A 415 -6.60 11.29 -28.52
CA ALA A 415 -7.13 12.64 -28.75
C ALA A 415 -8.46 12.61 -29.52
N ALA A 416 -8.62 11.74 -30.51
CA ALA A 416 -9.86 11.60 -31.28
C ALA A 416 -10.98 10.87 -30.51
N HIS A 417 -10.62 10.15 -29.45
CA HIS A 417 -11.53 9.36 -28.62
C HIS A 417 -11.90 10.04 -27.29
N GLY A 418 -11.37 11.23 -27.01
CA GLY A 418 -11.58 11.93 -25.74
C GLY A 418 -10.90 11.24 -24.56
N LEU A 419 -9.75 10.61 -24.80
CA LEU A 419 -8.95 9.96 -23.76
C LEU A 419 -8.54 10.95 -22.66
N LEU A 420 -8.77 10.56 -21.41
CA LEU A 420 -8.30 11.31 -20.25
C LEU A 420 -7.32 10.48 -19.41
N PRO A 421 -6.16 11.04 -19.02
CA PRO A 421 -5.33 10.40 -18.02
C PRO A 421 -6.08 10.40 -16.68
N CYS A 422 -6.05 9.27 -15.99
CA CYS A 422 -6.76 9.03 -14.73
C CYS A 422 -5.76 8.54 -13.67
N GLY A 423 -5.94 9.00 -12.44
CA GLY A 423 -5.07 8.67 -11.31
C GLY A 423 -5.65 7.62 -10.37
N MET A 424 -4.84 7.25 -9.38
CA MET A 424 -5.19 6.23 -8.39
C MET A 424 -6.43 6.58 -7.56
N LEU A 425 -6.73 7.86 -7.33
CA LEU A 425 -7.91 8.27 -6.54
C LEU A 425 -9.21 8.02 -7.31
N ALA A 426 -9.23 8.25 -8.63
CA ALA A 426 -10.36 7.90 -9.47
C ALA A 426 -10.54 6.37 -9.56
N MET A 427 -9.43 5.63 -9.64
CA MET A 427 -9.46 4.16 -9.60
C MET A 427 -10.04 3.65 -8.27
N ASP A 428 -9.65 4.22 -7.14
CA ASP A 428 -10.15 3.82 -5.81
C ASP A 428 -11.64 4.15 -5.62
N SER A 429 -12.12 5.28 -6.16
CA SER A 429 -13.56 5.56 -6.21
C SER A 429 -14.30 4.53 -7.09
N CYS A 430 -13.79 4.24 -8.28
CA CYS A 430 -14.40 3.29 -9.20
C CYS A 430 -14.46 1.87 -8.63
N ARG A 431 -13.38 1.35 -8.04
CA ARG A 431 -13.33 -0.01 -7.48
C ARG A 431 -14.30 -0.16 -6.31
N LEU A 432 -14.49 0.91 -5.53
CA LEU A 432 -15.37 0.89 -4.38
C LEU A 432 -16.83 0.75 -4.84
N GLU A 433 -17.28 1.45 -5.89
CA GLU A 433 -18.62 1.24 -6.48
C GLU A 433 -18.85 -0.18 -7.02
N LYS A 434 -17.79 -0.93 -7.34
CA LYS A 434 -17.86 -2.35 -7.75
C LYS A 434 -17.77 -3.32 -6.57
N ALA A 435 -17.61 -2.78 -5.35
CA ALA A 435 -17.29 -3.51 -4.13
C ALA A 435 -16.04 -4.40 -4.29
N PHE A 436 -15.02 -3.95 -5.02
CA PHE A 436 -13.74 -4.67 -5.03
C PHE A 436 -12.96 -4.36 -3.75
N ARG A 437 -12.33 -5.39 -3.19
CA ARG A 437 -11.61 -5.33 -1.92
C ARG A 437 -10.16 -4.91 -2.18
N HIS A 438 -9.60 -4.16 -1.25
CA HIS A 438 -8.20 -3.76 -1.26
C HIS A 438 -7.45 -4.39 -0.08
N PHE A 439 -6.40 -5.16 -0.38
CA PHE A 439 -5.54 -5.74 0.65
C PHE A 439 -4.87 -4.65 1.50
N GLY A 440 -4.83 -4.85 2.81
CA GLY A 440 -4.31 -3.88 3.78
C GLY A 440 -5.32 -2.80 4.18
N HIS A 441 -6.53 -2.82 3.62
CA HIS A 441 -7.64 -1.96 4.02
C HIS A 441 -8.90 -2.77 4.32
N ASP A 442 -9.43 -3.48 3.31
CA ASP A 442 -10.67 -4.26 3.42
C ASP A 442 -10.44 -5.71 3.85
N ILE A 443 -9.25 -6.22 3.57
CA ILE A 443 -8.85 -7.60 3.81
C ILE A 443 -7.39 -7.66 4.23
N THR A 444 -7.07 -8.49 5.20
CA THR A 444 -5.70 -8.81 5.64
C THR A 444 -5.58 -10.31 5.98
N ASP A 445 -4.45 -10.70 6.58
CA ASP A 445 -4.19 -12.09 6.99
C ASP A 445 -5.03 -12.57 8.19
N GLU A 446 -5.74 -11.66 8.86
CA GLU A 446 -6.74 -11.99 9.88
C GLU A 446 -8.15 -12.19 9.32
N ASP A 447 -8.42 -11.70 8.10
CA ASP A 447 -9.75 -11.75 7.52
C ASP A 447 -10.03 -13.05 6.79
N HIS A 448 -10.96 -13.82 7.35
CA HIS A 448 -11.37 -15.07 6.75
C HIS A 448 -12.05 -14.82 5.38
N VAL A 449 -11.60 -15.51 4.35
CA VAL A 449 -12.04 -15.30 2.95
C VAL A 449 -13.56 -15.33 2.73
N LEU A 450 -14.29 -16.12 3.51
CA LEU A 450 -15.76 -16.17 3.48
C LEU A 450 -16.42 -14.95 4.12
N GLU A 451 -15.84 -14.41 5.20
CA GLU A 451 -16.35 -13.21 5.90
C GLU A 451 -16.14 -11.95 5.06
N ALA A 452 -15.04 -11.91 4.32
CA ALA A 452 -14.74 -10.86 3.34
C ALA A 452 -15.68 -10.87 2.11
N GLY A 453 -16.48 -11.93 1.93
CA GLY A 453 -17.34 -12.11 0.76
C GLY A 453 -16.60 -12.61 -0.48
N LEU A 454 -15.39 -13.13 -0.34
CA LEU A 454 -14.52 -13.60 -1.43
C LEU A 454 -14.58 -15.13 -1.64
N GLY A 455 -15.54 -15.81 -1.00
CA GLY A 455 -15.71 -17.26 -1.16
C GLY A 455 -15.92 -17.75 -2.59
N PHE A 456 -16.36 -16.88 -3.50
CA PHE A 456 -16.50 -17.18 -4.93
C PHE A 456 -15.16 -17.42 -5.63
N ALA A 457 -14.06 -16.92 -5.06
CA ALA A 457 -12.69 -17.09 -5.57
C ALA A 457 -11.97 -18.29 -4.93
N VAL A 458 -12.67 -19.14 -4.17
CA VAL A 458 -12.13 -20.37 -3.58
C VAL A 458 -12.81 -21.60 -4.18
N ARG A 459 -12.02 -22.53 -4.72
CA ARG A 459 -12.49 -23.78 -5.34
C ARG A 459 -12.13 -24.98 -4.46
N THR A 460 -12.94 -25.25 -3.45
CA THR A 460 -12.73 -26.37 -2.50
C THR A 460 -12.72 -27.76 -3.15
N GLY A 461 -13.22 -27.88 -4.38
CA GLY A 461 -13.24 -29.13 -5.16
C GLY A 461 -11.97 -29.42 -5.97
N LYS A 462 -11.00 -28.50 -6.07
CA LYS A 462 -9.80 -28.68 -6.92
C LYS A 462 -8.72 -29.59 -6.32
N GLY A 463 -8.93 -30.06 -5.09
CA GLY A 463 -7.93 -30.77 -4.30
C GLY A 463 -7.42 -29.93 -3.12
N ASP A 464 -6.25 -30.30 -2.61
CA ASP A 464 -5.66 -29.71 -1.40
C ASP A 464 -4.96 -28.38 -1.71
N PHE A 465 -5.18 -27.39 -0.83
CA PHE A 465 -4.49 -26.11 -0.80
C PHE A 465 -4.45 -25.56 0.62
N ILE A 466 -3.53 -24.62 0.89
CA ILE A 466 -3.37 -24.02 2.22
C ILE A 466 -4.67 -23.29 2.59
N GLY A 467 -5.21 -23.57 3.78
CA GLY A 467 -6.45 -22.96 4.28
C GLY A 467 -7.75 -23.65 3.85
N ARG A 468 -7.71 -24.68 2.99
CA ARG A 468 -8.90 -25.43 2.53
C ARG A 468 -9.79 -25.90 3.68
N GLU A 469 -9.20 -26.55 4.68
CA GLU A 469 -9.94 -27.12 5.81
C GLU A 469 -10.61 -26.03 6.67
N ALA A 470 -9.96 -24.87 6.84
CA ALA A 470 -10.59 -23.74 7.52
C ALA A 470 -11.81 -23.22 6.75
N VAL A 471 -11.69 -23.09 5.42
CA VAL A 471 -12.81 -22.67 4.57
C VAL A 471 -13.99 -23.64 4.67
N LEU A 472 -13.74 -24.96 4.64
CA LEU A 472 -14.81 -25.96 4.77
C LEU A 472 -15.48 -25.90 6.14
N ARG A 473 -14.71 -25.85 7.23
CA ARG A 473 -15.25 -25.72 8.58
C ARG A 473 -16.11 -24.46 8.75
N THR A 474 -15.61 -23.31 8.29
CA THR A 474 -16.36 -22.05 8.39
C THR A 474 -17.62 -22.06 7.51
N ARG A 475 -17.59 -22.74 6.35
CA ARG A 475 -18.77 -22.90 5.50
C ARG A 475 -19.87 -23.72 6.20
N GLU A 476 -19.49 -24.76 6.94
CA GLU A 476 -20.42 -25.58 7.71
C GLU A 476 -20.95 -24.85 8.96
N ALA A 477 -20.07 -24.17 9.70
CA ALA A 477 -20.43 -23.47 10.93
C ALA A 477 -21.20 -22.15 10.68
N GLY A 478 -20.98 -21.52 9.53
CA GLY A 478 -21.45 -20.18 9.22
C GLY A 478 -20.48 -19.08 9.68
N VAL A 479 -20.58 -17.92 9.04
CA VAL A 479 -19.74 -16.74 9.35
C VAL A 479 -20.30 -15.94 10.53
N THR A 480 -19.41 -15.39 11.36
CA THR A 480 -19.83 -14.57 12.53
C THR A 480 -19.80 -13.08 12.23
N ARG A 481 -18.99 -12.66 11.26
CA ARG A 481 -18.94 -11.29 10.71
C ARG A 481 -18.99 -11.30 9.18
N ARG A 482 -19.35 -10.17 8.59
CA ARG A 482 -19.42 -9.97 7.13
C ARG A 482 -18.99 -8.56 6.76
N LEU A 483 -18.20 -8.43 5.70
CA LEU A 483 -17.92 -7.14 5.09
C LEU A 483 -19.14 -6.64 4.32
N LEU A 484 -19.58 -5.41 4.61
CA LEU A 484 -20.75 -4.77 4.01
C LEU A 484 -20.35 -3.45 3.33
N GLN A 485 -21.15 -3.04 2.36
CA GLN A 485 -21.02 -1.75 1.71
C GLN A 485 -22.16 -0.82 2.14
N PHE A 486 -21.81 0.43 2.44
CA PHE A 486 -22.75 1.46 2.84
C PHE A 486 -22.67 2.64 1.87
N ARG A 487 -23.83 3.18 1.48
CA ARG A 487 -23.95 4.49 0.86
C ARG A 487 -24.56 5.43 1.89
N LEU A 488 -23.84 6.51 2.23
CA LEU A 488 -24.39 7.54 3.10
C LEU A 488 -25.57 8.23 2.43
N THR A 489 -26.59 8.58 3.22
CA THR A 489 -27.73 9.37 2.74
C THR A 489 -27.36 10.84 2.56
N ASP A 490 -26.43 11.33 3.36
CA ASP A 490 -25.82 12.65 3.22
C ASP A 490 -24.49 12.50 2.45
N PRO A 491 -24.33 13.17 1.29
CA PRO A 491 -23.10 13.09 0.50
C PRO A 491 -21.97 13.99 1.02
N GLU A 492 -22.22 14.87 2.00
CA GLU A 492 -21.19 15.82 2.45
C GLU A 492 -20.06 15.17 3.25
N PRO A 493 -20.31 14.28 4.24
CA PRO A 493 -19.24 13.61 4.97
C PRO A 493 -18.42 12.69 4.07
N LEU A 494 -17.10 12.85 4.13
CA LEU A 494 -16.15 11.89 3.55
C LEU A 494 -15.78 10.87 4.62
N LEU A 495 -15.83 9.59 4.25
CA LEU A 495 -15.29 8.49 5.05
C LEU A 495 -13.94 8.10 4.47
N HIS A 496 -13.01 7.71 5.34
CA HIS A 496 -11.64 7.38 4.97
C HIS A 496 -11.26 5.97 5.45
N HIS A 497 -11.14 5.79 6.76
CA HIS A 497 -10.69 4.55 7.39
C HIS A 497 -10.89 4.62 8.92
N ASN A 498 -11.25 3.50 9.55
CA ASN A 498 -11.41 3.31 11.00
C ASN A 498 -12.54 4.11 11.68
N GLU A 499 -13.43 4.77 10.95
CA GLU A 499 -14.62 5.38 11.55
C GLU A 499 -15.54 4.29 12.17
N PRO A 500 -16.09 4.49 13.38
CA PRO A 500 -16.89 3.47 14.04
C PRO A 500 -18.30 3.35 13.45
N VAL A 501 -18.70 2.12 13.10
CA VAL A 501 -20.07 1.80 12.71
C VAL A 501 -20.89 1.50 13.97
N ARG A 502 -21.97 2.25 14.18
CA ARG A 502 -22.87 2.06 15.32
C ARG A 502 -24.21 1.48 14.91
N ARG A 503 -24.70 0.53 15.71
CA ARG A 503 -26.05 -0.02 15.64
C ARG A 503 -26.64 -0.06 17.04
N ASP A 504 -27.83 0.49 17.22
CA ASP A 504 -28.55 0.52 18.50
C ASP A 504 -27.69 1.06 19.67
N GLY A 505 -26.91 2.12 19.39
CA GLY A 505 -26.03 2.77 20.37
C GLY A 505 -24.70 2.06 20.65
N ARG A 506 -24.44 0.88 20.06
CA ARG A 506 -23.20 0.11 20.24
C ARG A 506 -22.33 0.15 18.99
N ILE A 507 -21.01 0.18 19.17
CA ILE A 507 -20.06 0.00 18.07
C ILE A 507 -20.08 -1.48 17.67
N VAL A 508 -20.30 -1.75 16.37
CA VAL A 508 -20.44 -3.10 15.81
C VAL A 508 -19.42 -3.40 14.71
N GLY A 509 -18.58 -2.43 14.37
CA GLY A 509 -17.54 -2.56 13.35
C GLY A 509 -16.87 -1.22 13.07
N LEU A 510 -15.97 -1.23 12.10
CA LEU A 510 -15.23 -0.06 11.62
C LEU A 510 -15.38 0.04 10.11
N ILE A 511 -15.25 1.24 9.56
CA ILE A 511 -15.10 1.46 8.12
C ILE A 511 -13.70 1.01 7.69
N THR A 512 -13.62 0.11 6.72
CA THR A 512 -12.35 -0.38 6.17
C THR A 512 -11.82 0.46 5.02
N SER A 513 -12.70 0.90 4.13
CA SER A 513 -12.40 1.82 3.04
C SER A 513 -13.53 2.81 2.85
N GLY A 514 -13.20 4.06 2.54
CA GLY A 514 -14.16 5.08 2.13
C GLY A 514 -13.67 5.86 0.91
N ALA A 515 -14.59 6.13 -0.01
CA ALA A 515 -14.38 7.01 -1.15
C ALA A 515 -15.73 7.61 -1.57
N TYR A 516 -15.69 8.77 -2.22
CA TYR A 516 -16.89 9.37 -2.79
C TYR A 516 -17.24 8.65 -4.10
N GLY A 517 -18.39 7.97 -4.18
CA GLY A 517 -18.86 7.31 -5.40
C GLY A 517 -19.46 8.33 -6.37
N HIS A 518 -18.69 8.77 -7.36
CA HIS A 518 -19.10 9.85 -8.27
C HIS A 518 -20.21 9.44 -9.27
N THR A 519 -20.58 8.16 -9.34
CA THR A 519 -21.71 7.67 -10.15
C THR A 519 -23.03 7.61 -9.37
N LEU A 520 -22.99 7.51 -8.03
CA LEU A 520 -24.13 7.09 -7.17
C LEU A 520 -24.99 8.21 -6.57
#